data_AF-A0A0R3VTN5-F1
#
_entry.id   AF-A0A0R3VTN5-F1
#
_cell.length_a   1.000
_cell.length_b   1.000
_cell.length_c   1.000
_cell.angle_alpha   90.00
_cell.angle_beta   90.00
_cell.angle_gamma   90.00
#
_symmetry.space_group_name_H-M   'P 1'
#
loop_
_entity.id
_entity.type
_entity.pdbx_description
1 polymer ?
#
loop_
_entity_poly.entity_id
_entity_poly.type
_entity_poly.pdbx_seq_one_letter_code
_entity_poly.pdbx_strand_id
1 'polypeptide(L)'
;MSCSIVSLSTVTGTGIFNQAFPHVSVNKLKSKDRDNLECVFKSWRRKNLPKFDISTYWNSRVRQHLGVRYDAIPNVFDWDCSIVLRDRGVKTIDSREYSRWRSTGVAFTPRQASYLSPNRSLASPRYFSHSKCSGDLGGTTLLGYWGDIVCSPFLAFGTFTDRSPELAKTLPGGRIIYGASVLSELNLRCLLWELANGRKAPPTIASTEFGVEKKDEELNETNDNDSGHEKKADKEATENVEPEDNIANPSDEKPANTAEGGKECMSAEKGVNLCERFEVDFYPPGTNFVDLSTRLRSRFVEEEDKASIIYVGCSSLGLLDKASKELLEVCTDDCRLIIESILYIIGMKEGDIRGYVKRAEETATSLGFRVRLTFLLIILQYAYR
;
A
#
# COMPACT_ATOMS: atom_id res chain seq x y z
N MET A 1 -12.30 9.70 0.79
CA MET A 1 -13.30 9.62 -0.31
C MET A 1 -13.24 10.82 -1.26
N SER A 2 -12.37 11.81 -1.03
CA SER A 2 -12.26 13.01 -1.87
C SER A 2 -11.62 12.76 -3.26
N CYS A 3 -10.77 11.74 -3.40
CA CYS A 3 -10.19 11.36 -4.71
C CYS A 3 -11.21 10.83 -5.73
N SER A 4 -12.39 10.36 -5.28
CA SER A 4 -13.40 9.77 -6.16
C SER A 4 -14.26 10.82 -6.88
N ILE A 5 -14.16 12.10 -6.49
CA ILE A 5 -15.03 13.18 -6.97
C ILE A 5 -14.62 13.64 -8.38
N VAL A 6 -13.37 13.42 -8.80
CA VAL A 6 -12.82 13.97 -10.05
C VAL A 6 -12.80 12.98 -11.23
N SER A 7 -13.34 11.77 -11.09
CA SER A 7 -13.05 10.67 -12.03
C SER A 7 -14.08 10.38 -13.14
N LEU A 8 -15.24 11.06 -13.18
CA LEU A 8 -16.41 10.54 -13.92
C LEU A 8 -16.55 10.96 -15.40
N SER A 9 -15.96 12.08 -15.80
CA SER A 9 -15.95 12.60 -17.19
C SER A 9 -14.55 12.61 -17.81
N THR A 10 -13.62 11.98 -17.09
CA THR A 10 -12.22 12.39 -17.07
C THR A 10 -11.43 11.39 -17.92
N VAL A 11 -11.58 10.08 -17.70
CA VAL A 11 -10.85 9.04 -18.46
C VAL A 11 -11.15 9.08 -19.97
N THR A 12 -12.36 9.45 -20.37
CA THR A 12 -12.77 9.59 -21.79
C THR A 12 -12.55 11.00 -22.34
N GLY A 13 -12.60 12.04 -21.50
CA GLY A 13 -12.22 13.41 -21.84
C GLY A 13 -10.77 13.72 -21.46
N THR A 14 -9.82 13.34 -22.32
CA THR A 14 -8.36 13.40 -22.08
C THR A 14 -7.87 14.74 -21.53
N GLY A 15 -8.45 15.87 -21.97
CA GLY A 15 -8.11 17.21 -21.48
C GLY A 15 -8.44 17.46 -20.00
N ILE A 16 -9.58 16.94 -19.51
CA ILE A 16 -9.99 17.08 -18.10
C ILE A 16 -9.17 16.12 -17.23
N PHE A 17 -8.76 14.96 -17.76
CA PHE A 17 -7.95 13.98 -17.02
C PHE A 17 -6.58 14.49 -16.70
N ASN A 18 -5.90 15.02 -17.72
CA ASN A 18 -4.55 15.53 -17.55
C ASN A 18 -4.52 16.74 -16.61
N GLN A 19 -5.61 17.53 -16.53
CA GLN A 19 -5.69 18.64 -15.56
C GLN A 19 -5.84 18.14 -14.11
N ALA A 20 -6.62 17.09 -13.89
CA ALA A 20 -6.86 16.53 -12.56
C ALA A 20 -5.73 15.62 -12.06
N PHE A 21 -5.07 14.92 -12.98
CA PHE A 21 -4.03 13.94 -12.72
C PHE A 21 -2.86 14.16 -13.69
N PRO A 22 -2.08 15.25 -13.53
CA PRO A 22 -1.02 15.60 -14.48
C PRO A 22 0.10 14.55 -14.59
N HIS A 23 0.22 13.69 -13.59
CA HIS A 23 1.24 12.63 -13.51
C HIS A 23 0.72 11.26 -13.98
N VAL A 24 -0.52 11.17 -14.48
CA VAL A 24 -1.09 9.91 -14.95
C VAL A 24 -1.68 10.09 -16.34
N SER A 25 -1.22 9.28 -17.29
CA SER A 25 -1.70 9.26 -18.67
C SER A 25 -2.42 7.96 -18.98
N VAL A 26 -3.68 8.10 -19.40
CA VAL A 26 -4.52 7.02 -19.95
C VAL A 26 -4.55 7.07 -21.49
N ASN A 27 -3.78 7.96 -22.10
CA ASN A 27 -3.79 8.24 -23.55
C ASN A 27 -3.26 7.06 -24.37
N LYS A 28 -2.48 6.17 -23.76
CA LYS A 28 -1.93 4.98 -24.41
C LYS A 28 -2.89 3.77 -24.35
N LEU A 29 -3.99 3.85 -23.57
CA LEU A 29 -5.03 2.82 -23.53
C LEU A 29 -5.93 2.87 -24.78
N LYS A 30 -6.49 1.71 -25.16
CA LYS A 30 -7.53 1.62 -26.20
C LYS A 30 -8.83 2.23 -25.67
N SER A 31 -9.69 2.75 -26.56
CA SER A 31 -10.99 3.33 -26.16
C SER A 31 -11.83 2.35 -25.33
N LYS A 32 -11.89 1.08 -25.74
CA LYS A 32 -12.59 0.02 -24.97
C LYS A 32 -12.05 -0.14 -23.54
N ASP A 33 -10.74 0.00 -23.33
CA ASP A 33 -10.13 -0.13 -22.01
C ASP A 33 -10.47 1.08 -21.13
N ARG A 34 -10.52 2.28 -21.73
CA ARG A 34 -10.99 3.50 -21.07
C ARG A 34 -12.46 3.40 -20.68
N ASP A 35 -13.31 2.87 -21.56
CA ASP A 35 -14.74 2.63 -21.29
C ASP A 35 -14.92 1.64 -20.12
N ASN A 36 -14.08 0.60 -20.05
CA ASN A 36 -14.09 -0.35 -18.94
C ASN A 36 -13.68 0.32 -17.62
N LEU A 37 -12.63 1.13 -17.61
CA LEU A 37 -12.22 1.88 -16.42
C LEU A 37 -13.31 2.85 -15.96
N GLU A 38 -13.92 3.58 -16.89
CA GLU A 38 -15.03 4.47 -16.60
C GLU A 38 -16.23 3.71 -16.00
N CYS A 39 -16.55 2.52 -16.52
CA CYS A 39 -17.58 1.65 -15.97
C CYS A 39 -17.27 1.25 -14.51
N VAL A 40 -16.02 0.86 -14.23
CA VAL A 40 -15.57 0.52 -12.87
C VAL A 40 -15.69 1.73 -11.94
N PHE A 41 -15.20 2.90 -12.33
CA PHE A 41 -15.26 4.11 -11.50
C PHE A 41 -16.69 4.59 -11.25
N LYS A 42 -17.56 4.51 -12.27
CA LYS A 42 -19.00 4.73 -12.10
C LYS A 42 -19.61 3.76 -11.10
N SER A 43 -19.20 2.50 -11.12
CA SER A 43 -19.68 1.51 -10.16
C SER A 43 -19.27 1.85 -8.72
N TRP A 44 -18.05 2.35 -8.49
CA TRP A 44 -17.61 2.73 -7.15
C TRP A 44 -18.39 3.90 -6.56
N ARG A 45 -18.90 4.81 -7.41
CA ARG A 45 -19.71 5.97 -6.98
C ARG A 45 -21.18 5.65 -6.75
N ARG A 46 -21.75 4.63 -7.41
CA ARG A 46 -23.18 4.32 -7.33
C ARG A 46 -23.55 3.90 -5.92
N LYS A 47 -24.32 4.75 -5.23
CA LYS A 47 -24.90 4.47 -3.90
C LYS A 47 -25.94 3.34 -3.94
N ASN A 48 -26.63 3.18 -5.08
CA ASN A 48 -27.78 2.28 -5.24
C ASN A 48 -27.43 0.91 -5.86
N LEU A 49 -26.15 0.52 -5.89
CA LEU A 49 -25.78 -0.84 -6.28
C LEU A 49 -26.24 -1.86 -5.23
N PRO A 50 -26.42 -3.14 -5.60
CA PRO A 50 -26.64 -4.22 -4.64
C PRO A 50 -25.64 -4.12 -3.48
N LYS A 51 -26.10 -4.43 -2.26
CA LYS A 51 -25.28 -4.34 -1.04
C LYS A 51 -23.96 -5.09 -1.28
N PHE A 52 -22.84 -4.36 -1.36
CA PHE A 52 -21.52 -4.94 -1.43
C PHE A 52 -21.14 -5.44 -0.04
N ASP A 53 -21.61 -6.63 0.29
CA ASP A 53 -21.28 -7.28 1.55
C ASP A 53 -19.91 -7.94 1.47
N ILE A 54 -18.88 -7.14 1.67
CA ILE A 54 -17.47 -7.55 1.62
C ILE A 54 -17.20 -8.75 2.55
N SER A 55 -17.88 -8.84 3.69
CA SER A 55 -17.71 -9.93 4.65
C SER A 55 -18.16 -11.27 4.06
N THR A 56 -19.28 -11.28 3.35
CA THR A 56 -19.76 -12.47 2.62
C THR A 56 -18.79 -12.89 1.52
N TYR A 57 -18.28 -11.93 0.71
CA TYR A 57 -17.30 -12.24 -0.34
C TYR A 57 -15.97 -12.75 0.21
N TRP A 58 -15.47 -12.12 1.29
CA TRP A 58 -14.26 -12.57 1.99
C TRP A 58 -14.44 -14.00 2.50
N ASN A 59 -15.52 -14.26 3.23
CA ASN A 59 -15.79 -15.57 3.81
C ASN A 59 -15.92 -16.66 2.73
N SER A 60 -16.63 -16.37 1.65
CA SER A 60 -16.77 -17.28 0.50
C SER A 60 -15.41 -17.65 -0.10
N ARG A 61 -14.52 -16.65 -0.29
CA ARG A 61 -13.16 -16.91 -0.77
C ARG A 61 -12.31 -17.68 0.22
N VAL A 62 -12.41 -17.39 1.52
CA VAL A 62 -11.70 -18.14 2.57
C VAL A 62 -12.15 -19.59 2.60
N ARG A 63 -13.46 -19.84 2.52
CA ARG A 63 -14.03 -21.19 2.43
C ARG A 63 -13.55 -21.94 1.20
N GLN A 64 -13.58 -21.30 0.04
CA GLN A 64 -13.06 -21.89 -1.20
C GLN A 64 -11.57 -22.22 -1.10
N HIS A 65 -10.77 -21.32 -0.51
CA HIS A 65 -9.32 -21.50 -0.37
C HIS A 65 -8.94 -22.59 0.65
N LEU A 66 -9.61 -22.65 1.79
CA LEU A 66 -9.30 -23.61 2.85
C LEU A 66 -9.91 -25.00 2.62
N GLY A 67 -11.04 -25.07 1.90
CA GLY A 67 -11.77 -26.31 1.64
C GLY A 67 -12.12 -27.02 2.95
N VAL A 68 -11.73 -28.28 3.07
CA VAL A 68 -11.94 -29.10 4.28
C VAL A 68 -11.30 -28.52 5.54
N ARG A 69 -10.29 -27.67 5.41
CA ARG A 69 -9.61 -27.03 6.56
C ARG A 69 -10.32 -25.79 7.07
N TYR A 70 -11.46 -25.41 6.46
CA TYR A 70 -12.22 -24.23 6.86
C TYR A 70 -12.68 -24.30 8.32
N ASP A 71 -13.05 -25.49 8.81
CA ASP A 71 -13.47 -25.66 10.21
C ASP A 71 -12.29 -25.58 11.21
N ALA A 72 -11.05 -25.62 10.71
CA ALA A 72 -9.82 -25.50 11.48
C ALA A 72 -9.11 -24.15 11.27
N ILE A 73 -9.85 -23.09 10.90
CA ILE A 73 -9.32 -21.74 10.64
C ILE A 73 -8.28 -21.27 11.68
N PRO A 74 -8.53 -21.33 13.01
CA PRO A 74 -7.59 -20.83 14.00
C PRO A 74 -6.23 -21.51 13.90
N ASN A 75 -6.22 -22.83 13.69
CA ASN A 75 -5.01 -23.62 13.58
C ASN A 75 -4.27 -23.35 12.28
N VAL A 76 -5.00 -23.18 11.16
CA VAL A 76 -4.37 -22.88 9.86
C VAL A 76 -3.73 -21.49 9.89
N PHE A 77 -4.42 -20.48 10.44
CA PHE A 77 -3.91 -19.12 10.48
C PHE A 77 -2.70 -19.00 11.40
N ASP A 78 -2.73 -19.66 12.56
CA ASP A 78 -1.56 -19.71 13.43
C ASP A 78 -0.39 -20.45 12.77
N TRP A 79 -0.64 -21.60 12.11
CA TRP A 79 0.40 -22.33 11.40
C TRP A 79 1.07 -21.49 10.29
N ASP A 80 0.26 -20.80 9.47
CA ASP A 80 0.73 -19.90 8.42
C ASP A 80 1.66 -18.82 8.99
N CYS A 81 1.31 -18.22 10.14
CA CYS A 81 2.10 -17.15 10.75
C CYS A 81 3.33 -17.66 11.52
N SER A 82 3.09 -18.60 12.43
CA SER A 82 4.04 -19.05 13.45
C SER A 82 5.05 -20.07 12.92
N ILE A 83 4.79 -20.67 11.76
CA ILE A 83 5.72 -21.62 11.13
C ILE A 83 6.08 -21.14 9.74
N VAL A 84 5.14 -21.05 8.80
CA VAL A 84 5.47 -20.77 7.39
C VAL A 84 6.21 -19.44 7.24
N LEU A 85 5.68 -18.36 7.81
CA LEU A 85 6.35 -17.04 7.74
C LEU A 85 7.60 -16.96 8.63
N ARG A 86 7.63 -17.64 9.78
CA ARG A 86 8.81 -17.69 10.67
C ARG A 86 9.99 -18.39 10.01
N ASP A 87 9.76 -19.52 9.37
CA ASP A 87 10.77 -20.30 8.64
C ASP A 87 11.36 -19.48 7.47
N ARG A 88 10.58 -18.54 6.94
CA ARG A 88 10.99 -17.58 5.89
C ARG A 88 11.66 -16.32 6.46
N GLY A 89 11.89 -16.26 7.77
CA GLY A 89 12.62 -15.19 8.44
C GLY A 89 11.78 -13.98 8.86
N VAL A 90 10.45 -14.02 8.71
CA VAL A 90 9.59 -12.93 9.20
C VAL A 90 9.50 -13.03 10.73
N LYS A 91 9.98 -12.00 11.45
CA LYS A 91 10.01 -12.01 12.92
C LYS A 91 9.06 -11.05 13.60
N THR A 92 8.47 -10.15 12.83
CA THR A 92 7.78 -8.95 13.30
C THR A 92 6.26 -9.05 13.28
N ILE A 93 5.71 -10.04 12.56
CA ILE A 93 4.25 -10.26 12.48
C ILE A 93 3.80 -11.11 13.67
N ASP A 94 2.89 -10.55 14.47
CA ASP A 94 2.25 -11.23 15.59
C ASP A 94 1.11 -12.17 15.12
N SER A 95 0.97 -13.33 15.76
CA SER A 95 -0.05 -14.31 15.35
C SER A 95 -1.47 -13.76 15.53
N ARG A 96 -1.72 -12.88 16.53
CA ARG A 96 -3.05 -12.28 16.76
C ARG A 96 -3.39 -11.25 15.69
N GLU A 97 -2.45 -10.37 15.32
CA GLU A 97 -2.68 -9.38 14.26
C GLU A 97 -2.88 -10.06 12.89
N TYR A 98 -2.08 -11.09 12.59
CA TYR A 98 -2.23 -11.87 11.37
C TYR A 98 -3.57 -12.62 11.33
N SER A 99 -3.93 -13.31 12.43
CA SER A 99 -5.20 -14.05 12.52
C SER A 99 -6.42 -13.14 12.44
N ARG A 100 -6.37 -11.96 13.07
CA ARG A 100 -7.41 -10.94 12.96
C ARG A 100 -7.59 -10.50 11.50
N TRP A 101 -6.50 -10.21 10.80
CA TRP A 101 -6.56 -9.83 9.39
C TRP A 101 -7.11 -10.96 8.52
N ARG A 102 -6.59 -12.20 8.66
CA ARG A 102 -7.08 -13.37 7.90
C ARG A 102 -8.58 -13.64 8.12
N SER A 103 -9.09 -13.33 9.31
CA SER A 103 -10.49 -13.53 9.67
C SER A 103 -11.42 -12.44 9.14
N THR A 104 -10.94 -11.18 9.04
CA THR A 104 -11.80 -10.01 8.80
C THR A 104 -11.47 -9.23 7.53
N GLY A 105 -10.30 -9.43 6.95
CA GLY A 105 -9.73 -8.60 5.88
C GLY A 105 -9.20 -7.24 6.34
N VAL A 106 -9.29 -6.92 7.64
CA VAL A 106 -8.88 -5.62 8.19
C VAL A 106 -7.50 -5.74 8.84
N ALA A 107 -6.48 -5.15 8.21
CA ALA A 107 -5.10 -5.19 8.70
C ALA A 107 -4.79 -4.04 9.67
N PHE A 108 -5.06 -2.81 9.24
CA PHE A 108 -4.72 -1.59 9.98
C PHE A 108 -6.00 -0.92 10.48
N THR A 109 -6.09 -0.66 11.78
CA THR A 109 -7.23 0.06 12.38
C THR A 109 -6.78 1.43 12.90
N PRO A 110 -7.30 2.54 12.37
CA PRO A 110 -6.93 3.87 12.83
C PRO A 110 -7.40 4.04 14.28
N ARG A 111 -6.46 4.22 15.23
CA ARG A 111 -6.76 4.41 16.67
C ARG A 111 -7.78 3.39 17.23
N GLN A 112 -7.70 2.14 16.77
CA GLN A 112 -8.64 1.06 17.14
C GLN A 112 -10.11 1.30 16.74
N ALA A 113 -10.40 2.25 15.85
CA ALA A 113 -11.74 2.49 15.32
C ALA A 113 -12.20 1.39 14.36
N SER A 114 -13.51 1.24 14.25
CA SER A 114 -14.18 0.29 13.36
C SER A 114 -14.44 0.89 11.98
N TYR A 115 -14.23 0.10 10.93
CA TYR A 115 -14.63 0.47 9.57
C TYR A 115 -16.14 0.27 9.40
N LEU A 116 -16.85 1.36 9.08
CA LEU A 116 -18.31 1.35 8.90
C LEU A 116 -18.75 1.12 7.45
N SER A 117 -17.81 1.23 6.49
CA SER A 117 -18.11 1.12 5.06
C SER A 117 -17.08 0.22 4.36
N PRO A 118 -17.51 -0.68 3.46
CA PRO A 118 -16.60 -1.53 2.70
C PRO A 118 -15.78 -0.72 1.70
N ASN A 119 -14.52 -1.11 1.49
CA ASN A 119 -13.69 -0.51 0.44
C ASN A 119 -14.11 -1.04 -0.95
N ARG A 120 -14.85 -0.22 -1.69
CA ARG A 120 -15.32 -0.56 -3.04
C ARG A 120 -14.21 -0.65 -4.08
N SER A 121 -13.02 -0.07 -3.84
CA SER A 121 -11.91 -0.16 -4.78
C SER A 121 -11.35 -1.59 -4.92
N LEU A 122 -11.63 -2.46 -3.95
CA LEU A 122 -11.29 -3.88 -3.98
C LEU A 122 -12.31 -4.72 -4.76
N ALA A 123 -13.30 -4.08 -5.37
CA ALA A 123 -14.34 -4.75 -6.12
C ALA A 123 -14.46 -4.19 -7.53
N SER A 124 -14.72 -5.06 -8.49
CA SER A 124 -15.08 -4.62 -9.84
C SER A 124 -16.26 -5.43 -10.38
N PRO A 125 -17.17 -4.78 -11.10
CA PRO A 125 -18.27 -5.48 -11.74
C PRO A 125 -17.72 -6.42 -12.82
N ARG A 126 -18.16 -7.67 -12.80
CA ARG A 126 -17.94 -8.62 -13.88
C ARG A 126 -19.28 -8.95 -14.50
N TYR A 127 -19.44 -8.57 -15.77
CA TYR A 127 -20.59 -8.95 -16.55
C TYR A 127 -20.43 -10.40 -16.99
N PHE A 128 -21.39 -11.26 -16.60
CA PHE A 128 -21.45 -12.62 -17.09
C PHE A 128 -22.44 -12.69 -18.25
N SER A 129 -21.94 -13.10 -19.42
CA SER A 129 -22.79 -13.38 -20.57
C SER A 129 -23.81 -14.45 -20.21
N HIS A 130 -25.07 -14.29 -20.67
CA HIS A 130 -26.11 -15.31 -20.60
C HIS A 130 -25.65 -16.68 -21.11
N SER A 131 -24.68 -16.74 -22.02
CA SER A 131 -24.17 -17.99 -22.57
C SER A 131 -23.25 -18.79 -21.64
N LYS A 132 -22.72 -18.18 -20.56
CA LYS A 132 -21.73 -18.80 -19.65
C LYS A 132 -22.27 -19.09 -18.24
N CYS A 133 -23.48 -18.65 -17.94
CA CYS A 133 -24.14 -18.88 -16.66
C CYS A 133 -25.48 -19.56 -16.90
N SER A 134 -25.70 -20.72 -16.27
CA SER A 134 -27.00 -21.39 -16.25
C SER A 134 -27.86 -20.81 -15.12
N GLY A 135 -29.15 -20.54 -15.40
CA GLY A 135 -30.12 -20.01 -14.44
C GLY A 135 -30.31 -18.48 -14.47
N ASP A 136 -30.99 -17.93 -13.47
CA ASP A 136 -31.37 -16.50 -13.33
C ASP A 136 -30.19 -15.51 -13.24
N LEU A 137 -28.96 -16.02 -13.20
CA LEU A 137 -27.71 -15.28 -13.13
C LEU A 137 -27.14 -14.92 -14.52
N GLY A 138 -27.74 -15.43 -15.59
CA GLY A 138 -27.40 -15.01 -16.95
C GLY A 138 -27.76 -13.54 -17.15
N GLY A 139 -26.81 -12.74 -17.67
CA GLY A 139 -27.04 -11.32 -17.94
C GLY A 139 -26.98 -10.41 -16.70
N THR A 140 -26.77 -10.96 -15.49
CA THR A 140 -26.60 -10.16 -14.28
C THR A 140 -25.14 -9.71 -14.13
N THR A 141 -24.96 -8.46 -13.67
CA THR A 141 -23.62 -7.98 -13.28
C THR A 141 -23.33 -8.48 -11.87
N LEU A 142 -22.39 -9.39 -11.72
CA LEU A 142 -21.91 -9.83 -10.40
C LEU A 142 -20.72 -8.97 -10.00
N LEU A 143 -20.67 -8.58 -8.72
CA LEU A 143 -19.56 -7.83 -8.17
C LEU A 143 -18.51 -8.83 -7.64
N GLY A 144 -17.30 -8.79 -8.20
CA GLY A 144 -16.18 -9.61 -7.75
C GLY A 144 -15.38 -8.91 -6.65
N TYR A 145 -14.80 -9.67 -5.72
CA TYR A 145 -13.85 -9.19 -4.71
C TYR A 145 -12.42 -9.61 -5.05
N TRP A 146 -11.51 -8.63 -5.08
CA TRP A 146 -10.13 -8.78 -5.57
C TRP A 146 -9.06 -8.61 -4.50
N GLY A 147 -9.44 -8.47 -3.23
CA GLY A 147 -8.44 -8.41 -2.14
C GLY A 147 -7.74 -9.75 -1.94
N ASP A 148 -6.49 -9.70 -1.53
CA ASP A 148 -5.76 -10.89 -1.09
C ASP A 148 -6.35 -11.36 0.25
N ILE A 149 -6.53 -12.67 0.38
CA ILE A 149 -7.03 -13.31 1.60
C ILE A 149 -5.93 -14.08 2.33
N VAL A 150 -4.77 -14.29 1.72
CA VAL A 150 -3.67 -15.14 2.18
C VAL A 150 -2.44 -14.30 2.52
N CYS A 151 -1.97 -13.46 1.60
CA CYS A 151 -0.78 -12.64 1.80
C CYS A 151 -1.17 -11.30 2.43
N SER A 152 -0.83 -11.12 3.71
CA SER A 152 -1.18 -9.91 4.46
C SER A 152 -0.45 -8.68 3.92
N PRO A 153 -1.05 -7.47 3.99
CA PRO A 153 -0.35 -6.24 3.64
C PRO A 153 0.84 -5.94 4.57
N PHE A 154 0.91 -6.59 5.73
CA PHE A 154 2.08 -6.56 6.61
C PHE A 154 3.35 -7.05 5.91
N LEU A 155 3.24 -7.91 4.91
CA LEU A 155 4.40 -8.42 4.18
C LEU A 155 5.13 -7.33 3.39
N ALA A 156 4.44 -6.25 3.00
CA ALA A 156 5.02 -5.18 2.17
C ALA A 156 5.79 -4.14 2.99
N PHE A 157 5.33 -3.80 4.19
CA PHE A 157 5.91 -2.71 4.99
C PHE A 157 6.16 -3.07 6.46
N GLY A 158 5.77 -4.26 6.91
CA GLY A 158 5.79 -4.66 8.31
C GLY A 158 6.79 -5.77 8.66
N THR A 159 7.58 -6.25 7.71
CA THR A 159 8.53 -7.37 7.92
C THR A 159 9.90 -6.93 8.45
N PHE A 160 10.31 -5.70 8.14
CA PHE A 160 11.62 -5.16 8.49
C PHE A 160 11.61 -3.64 8.50
N THR A 161 12.45 -3.03 9.34
CA THR A 161 12.75 -1.59 9.30
C THR A 161 14.20 -1.35 9.70
N ASP A 162 14.90 -0.52 8.93
CA ASP A 162 16.23 0.01 9.24
C ASP A 162 16.17 1.37 9.96
N ARG A 163 14.96 1.92 10.11
CA ARG A 163 14.72 3.30 10.55
C ARG A 163 14.80 3.45 12.06
N SER A 164 14.38 2.43 12.80
CA SER A 164 14.44 2.38 14.25
C SER A 164 14.88 0.99 14.72
N PRO A 165 16.12 0.84 15.22
CA PRO A 165 16.60 -0.43 15.77
C PRO A 165 15.78 -0.94 16.96
N GLU A 166 15.09 -0.04 17.67
CA GLU A 166 14.26 -0.39 18.83
C GLU A 166 13.04 -1.22 18.44
N LEU A 167 12.52 -1.02 17.24
CA LEU A 167 11.38 -1.77 16.71
C LEU A 167 11.71 -3.21 16.32
N ALA A 168 12.99 -3.51 16.14
CA ALA A 168 13.47 -4.87 15.89
C ALA A 168 13.67 -5.68 17.18
N LYS A 169 13.53 -5.06 18.37
CA LYS A 169 13.74 -5.74 19.66
C LYS A 169 12.58 -6.71 19.95
N THR A 170 12.93 -7.90 20.39
CA THR A 170 11.99 -8.90 20.91
C THR A 170 12.28 -9.15 22.40
N LEU A 171 11.24 -9.51 23.16
CA LEU A 171 11.39 -9.91 24.55
C LEU A 171 11.94 -11.35 24.66
N PRO A 172 12.46 -11.76 25.84
CA PRO A 172 12.81 -13.15 26.10
C PRO A 172 11.69 -14.11 25.69
N GLY A 173 12.05 -15.20 25.02
CA GLY A 173 11.07 -16.15 24.43
C GLY A 173 10.51 -15.73 23.06
N GLY A 174 11.07 -14.70 22.42
CA GLY A 174 10.72 -14.32 21.05
C GLY A 174 9.40 -13.54 20.92
N ARG A 175 8.86 -13.04 22.03
CA ARG A 175 7.63 -12.24 22.04
C ARG A 175 7.89 -10.88 21.38
N ILE A 176 7.03 -10.54 20.43
CA ILE A 176 7.09 -9.27 19.69
C ILE A 176 6.63 -8.12 20.60
N ILE A 177 7.41 -7.03 20.63
CA ILE A 177 7.06 -5.79 21.33
C ILE A 177 6.19 -4.91 20.40
N TYR A 178 6.67 -4.69 19.19
CA TYR A 178 6.01 -3.88 18.17
C TYR A 178 5.59 -4.75 16.99
N GLY A 179 4.28 -4.89 16.80
CA GLY A 179 3.71 -5.65 15.70
C GLY A 179 3.94 -5.01 14.34
N ALA A 180 3.68 -5.76 13.29
CA ALA A 180 3.87 -5.34 11.91
C ALA A 180 3.01 -4.13 11.52
N SER A 181 1.91 -3.90 12.23
CA SER A 181 1.10 -2.68 12.10
C SER A 181 1.90 -1.40 12.39
N VAL A 182 2.66 -1.38 13.50
CA VAL A 182 3.48 -0.23 13.91
C VAL A 182 4.65 -0.03 12.95
N LEU A 183 5.30 -1.13 12.54
CA LEU A 183 6.40 -1.08 11.58
C LEU A 183 5.92 -0.56 10.22
N SER A 184 4.75 -1.00 9.75
CA SER A 184 4.17 -0.54 8.49
C SER A 184 3.87 0.95 8.52
N GLU A 185 3.29 1.44 9.63
CA GLU A 185 3.02 2.86 9.82
C GLU A 185 4.32 3.69 9.79
N LEU A 186 5.34 3.27 10.52
CA LEU A 186 6.65 3.95 10.51
C LEU A 186 7.25 3.99 9.11
N ASN A 187 7.34 2.83 8.45
CA ASN A 187 7.97 2.71 7.14
C ASN A 187 7.22 3.53 6.09
N LEU A 188 5.88 3.48 6.08
CA LEU A 188 5.07 4.28 5.16
C LEU A 188 5.20 5.77 5.44
N ARG A 189 5.20 6.20 6.70
CA ARG A 189 5.35 7.61 7.06
C ARG A 189 6.71 8.16 6.63
N CYS A 190 7.79 7.43 6.89
CA CYS A 190 9.13 7.77 6.39
C CYS A 190 9.13 7.83 4.86
N LEU A 191 8.60 6.80 4.18
CA LEU A 191 8.56 6.75 2.71
C LEU A 191 7.80 7.93 2.11
N LEU A 192 6.61 8.25 2.61
CA LEU A 192 5.79 9.37 2.12
C LEU A 192 6.46 10.71 2.38
N TRP A 193 7.13 10.87 3.52
CA TRP A 193 7.89 12.08 3.81
C TRP A 193 9.09 12.22 2.86
N GLU A 194 9.81 11.14 2.60
CA GLU A 194 10.95 11.12 1.67
C GLU A 194 10.51 11.43 0.24
N LEU A 195 9.36 10.89 -0.19
CA LEU A 195 8.76 11.21 -1.48
C LEU A 195 8.41 12.70 -1.59
N ALA A 196 7.84 13.29 -0.54
CA ALA A 196 7.45 14.71 -0.56
C ALA A 196 8.64 15.68 -0.46
N ASN A 197 9.75 15.28 0.17
CA ASN A 197 10.87 16.18 0.47
C ASN A 197 12.14 15.89 -0.34
N GLY A 198 12.23 14.73 -1.00
CA GLY A 198 13.38 14.34 -1.82
C GLY A 198 14.67 14.06 -1.02
N ARG A 199 14.56 13.91 0.31
CA ARG A 199 15.68 13.63 1.23
C ARG A 199 15.26 12.64 2.30
N LYS A 200 16.22 12.05 3.02
CA LYS A 200 15.97 11.03 4.06
C LYS A 200 15.13 11.57 5.21
N ALA A 201 14.14 10.79 5.67
CA ALA A 201 13.27 11.17 6.78
C ALA A 201 14.06 11.43 8.08
N PRO A 202 13.80 12.56 8.78
CA PRO A 202 14.49 12.87 10.02
C PRO A 202 14.03 11.95 11.16
N PRO A 203 14.81 11.83 12.25
CA PRO A 203 14.48 10.95 13.38
C PRO A 203 13.11 11.20 14.01
N THR A 204 12.60 12.43 13.95
CA THR A 204 11.26 12.81 14.43
C THR A 204 10.13 12.16 13.63
N ILE A 205 10.34 11.93 12.33
CA ILE A 205 9.44 11.17 11.46
C ILE A 205 9.70 9.67 11.57
N ALA A 206 10.89 9.27 12.03
CA ALA A 206 11.28 7.89 12.26
C ALA A 206 11.05 7.40 13.72
N SER A 207 10.25 8.10 14.52
CA SER A 207 9.92 7.73 15.91
C SER A 207 8.51 7.15 16.06
N THR A 208 8.27 6.30 17.04
CA THR A 208 6.93 5.77 17.36
C THR A 208 5.98 6.80 17.99
N GLU A 209 6.51 7.90 18.52
CA GLU A 209 5.78 8.94 19.28
C GLU A 209 5.31 10.11 18.39
N PHE A 210 5.04 9.83 17.12
CA PHE A 210 4.68 10.87 16.16
C PHE A 210 3.40 11.61 16.55
N GLY A 211 3.48 12.95 16.58
CA GLY A 211 2.35 13.80 16.95
C GLY A 211 2.17 14.00 18.45
N VAL A 212 3.09 13.50 19.28
CA VAL A 212 3.26 13.99 20.65
C VAL A 212 4.18 15.19 20.57
N GLU A 213 3.63 16.40 20.71
CA GLU A 213 4.46 17.57 21.02
C GLU A 213 5.23 17.23 22.30
N LYS A 214 6.56 17.15 22.20
CA LYS A 214 7.39 17.15 23.40
C LYS A 214 7.13 18.49 24.08
N LYS A 215 6.32 18.50 25.14
CA LYS A 215 6.50 19.51 26.17
C LYS A 215 7.87 19.21 26.73
N ASP A 216 8.79 20.14 26.52
CA ASP A 216 10.06 20.13 27.22
C ASP A 216 9.74 20.16 28.72
N GLU A 217 9.80 18.99 29.36
CA GLU A 217 9.83 18.90 30.82
C GLU A 217 11.24 19.31 31.27
N GLU A 218 11.52 20.61 31.21
CA GLU A 218 12.42 21.21 32.19
C GLU A 218 11.66 21.30 33.51
N LEU A 219 11.74 20.24 34.32
CA LEU A 219 11.42 20.33 35.73
C LEU A 219 12.71 20.24 36.53
N ASN A 220 13.19 21.43 36.86
CA ASN A 220 14.17 21.71 37.89
C ASN A 220 13.85 20.92 39.17
N GLU A 221 14.88 20.29 39.71
CA GLU A 221 14.92 19.84 41.09
C GLU A 221 14.50 20.99 42.01
N THR A 222 13.41 20.82 42.73
CA THR A 222 13.24 21.47 44.03
C THR A 222 12.52 20.51 44.96
N ASN A 223 13.25 20.14 46.01
CA ASN A 223 12.76 19.42 47.17
C ASN A 223 11.59 20.17 47.79
N ASP A 224 10.52 19.46 48.12
CA ASP A 224 9.85 19.64 49.41
C ASP A 224 9.15 18.35 49.83
N ASN A 225 9.51 17.91 51.04
CA ASN A 225 8.85 16.84 51.77
C ASN A 225 7.52 17.37 52.32
N ASP A 226 6.40 16.71 52.04
CA ASP A 226 5.42 16.44 53.10
C ASP A 226 4.55 15.21 52.78
N SER A 227 4.22 14.56 53.88
CA SER A 227 3.58 13.29 54.15
C SER A 227 2.09 13.17 53.77
N GLY A 228 1.63 11.92 53.67
CA GLY A 228 0.30 11.56 54.20
C GLY A 228 -0.78 11.11 53.21
N HIS A 229 -0.99 9.78 53.19
CA HIS A 229 -2.28 9.08 53.20
C HIS A 229 -3.32 9.18 52.05
N GLU A 230 -3.53 7.98 51.49
CA GLU A 230 -4.82 7.26 51.34
C GLU A 230 -5.78 7.43 50.14
N LYS A 231 -6.03 6.24 49.58
CA LYS A 231 -7.05 5.75 48.64
C LYS A 231 -8.50 6.23 48.91
N LYS A 232 -9.26 6.44 47.81
CA LYS A 232 -10.54 5.77 47.43
C LYS A 232 -11.20 6.55 46.28
N ALA A 233 -11.43 5.93 45.11
CA ALA A 233 -12.58 5.11 44.72
C ALA A 233 -13.79 5.94 44.20
N ASP A 234 -14.05 5.74 42.90
CA ASP A 234 -15.31 5.73 42.15
C ASP A 234 -16.51 6.59 42.59
N LYS A 235 -17.08 7.29 41.60
CA LYS A 235 -18.51 7.14 41.24
C LYS A 235 -18.85 7.83 39.91
N GLU A 236 -19.41 7.02 39.01
CA GLU A 236 -20.28 7.42 37.90
C GLU A 236 -21.49 8.21 38.43
N ALA A 237 -22.03 9.12 37.60
CA ALA A 237 -23.41 9.07 37.10
C ALA A 237 -23.78 10.38 36.36
N THR A 238 -24.22 10.24 35.10
CA THR A 238 -25.46 10.81 34.49
C THR A 238 -25.70 12.34 34.58
N GLU A 239 -26.27 13.06 33.62
CA GLU A 239 -27.06 12.78 32.42
C GLU A 239 -27.28 14.14 31.72
N ASN A 240 -27.34 14.12 30.38
CA ASN A 240 -28.24 14.87 29.49
C ASN A 240 -28.24 16.41 29.38
N VAL A 241 -28.62 16.80 28.15
CA VAL A 241 -29.30 18.02 27.67
C VAL A 241 -28.44 19.01 26.86
N GLU A 242 -28.46 18.82 25.53
CA GLU A 242 -28.61 19.91 24.53
C GLU A 242 -30.13 20.13 24.29
N PRO A 243 -30.64 21.14 23.53
CA PRO A 243 -29.97 22.14 22.67
C PRO A 243 -30.53 23.58 22.81
N GLU A 244 -29.97 24.55 22.05
CA GLU A 244 -30.72 25.45 21.12
C GLU A 244 -29.87 26.65 20.66
N ASP A 245 -29.56 26.67 19.36
CA ASP A 245 -29.76 27.73 18.35
C ASP A 245 -29.63 29.24 18.72
N ASN A 246 -28.73 29.93 18.00
CA ASN A 246 -29.03 30.95 16.97
C ASN A 246 -28.08 32.18 16.88
N ILE A 247 -27.51 32.36 15.68
CA ILE A 247 -27.50 33.59 14.84
C ILE A 247 -26.43 34.70 15.05
N ALA A 248 -25.76 34.99 13.92
CA ALA A 248 -25.23 36.27 13.39
C ALA A 248 -23.80 36.77 13.69
N ASN A 249 -22.99 36.78 12.62
CA ASN A 249 -21.92 37.74 12.28
C ASN A 249 -22.52 39.13 11.91
N PRO A 250 -21.79 40.29 11.80
CA PRO A 250 -20.42 40.42 11.24
C PRO A 250 -19.49 41.57 11.75
N SER A 251 -18.25 41.53 11.23
CA SER A 251 -17.30 42.63 10.87
C SER A 251 -16.88 43.70 11.89
N ASP A 252 -15.57 43.84 12.14
CA ASP A 252 -14.76 45.03 11.74
C ASP A 252 -13.29 44.98 12.23
N GLU A 253 -12.50 45.90 11.68
CA GLU A 253 -11.05 45.88 11.43
C GLU A 253 -10.10 46.16 12.62
N LYS A 254 -8.84 45.70 12.42
CA LYS A 254 -7.50 46.01 13.01
C LYS A 254 -7.28 47.41 13.65
N PRO A 255 -6.20 47.67 14.46
CA PRO A 255 -4.82 47.20 14.24
C PRO A 255 -3.85 46.97 15.44
N ALA A 256 -2.74 46.32 15.10
CA ALA A 256 -1.33 46.48 15.55
C ALA A 256 -1.00 46.56 17.05
N ASN A 257 -0.19 45.58 17.51
CA ASN A 257 1.00 45.90 18.29
C ASN A 257 2.12 44.87 18.09
N THR A 258 3.29 45.44 17.86
CA THR A 258 4.58 44.83 17.52
C THR A 258 5.28 44.35 18.79
N ALA A 259 5.77 43.12 18.82
CA ALA A 259 6.85 42.73 19.73
C ALA A 259 7.69 41.65 19.05
N GLU A 260 8.92 42.04 18.73
CA GLU A 260 9.97 41.24 18.11
C GLU A 260 10.53 40.20 19.09
N GLY A 261 10.90 39.02 18.59
CA GLY A 261 11.67 38.05 19.34
C GLY A 261 12.01 36.80 18.55
N GLY A 262 13.25 36.73 18.05
CA GLY A 262 13.98 35.46 17.82
C GLY A 262 13.66 34.66 16.54
N LYS A 263 14.23 35.10 15.41
CA LYS A 263 14.44 34.23 14.22
C LYS A 263 15.54 33.20 14.53
N GLU A 264 15.18 31.93 14.67
CA GLU A 264 16.07 30.85 14.24
C GLU A 264 15.77 30.52 12.78
N CYS A 265 16.67 30.99 11.92
CA CYS A 265 16.64 30.74 10.49
C CYS A 265 17.16 29.32 10.23
N MET A 266 16.29 28.32 10.35
CA MET A 266 16.49 27.10 9.56
C MET A 266 16.12 27.44 8.13
N SER A 267 17.12 27.73 7.30
CA SER A 267 16.92 27.79 5.86
C SER A 267 16.40 26.44 5.38
N ALA A 268 15.08 26.33 5.26
CA ALA A 268 14.42 25.21 4.62
C ALA A 268 14.83 25.25 3.14
N GLU A 269 15.90 24.55 2.80
CA GLU A 269 16.13 24.09 1.43
C GLU A 269 14.79 23.50 0.97
N LYS A 270 14.16 24.13 -0.03
CA LYS A 270 12.87 23.69 -0.55
C LYS A 270 13.04 22.25 -1.01
N GLY A 271 12.51 21.32 -0.21
CA GLY A 271 12.49 19.91 -0.54
C GLY A 271 11.87 19.73 -1.92
N VAL A 272 12.46 18.84 -2.69
CA VAL A 272 11.93 18.47 -3.99
C VAL A 272 10.81 17.47 -3.78
N ASN A 273 9.61 17.79 -4.22
CA ASN A 273 8.52 16.80 -4.27
C ASN A 273 8.78 15.81 -5.42
N LEU A 274 9.20 14.59 -5.10
CA LEU A 274 9.46 13.55 -6.09
C LEU A 274 8.17 13.10 -6.80
N CYS A 275 7.01 13.26 -6.17
CA CYS A 275 5.72 12.93 -6.78
C CYS A 275 5.39 13.80 -7.99
N GLU A 276 6.02 14.97 -8.12
CA GLU A 276 5.81 15.89 -9.24
C GLU A 276 6.77 15.62 -10.42
N ARG A 277 7.69 14.64 -10.27
CA ARG A 277 8.80 14.41 -11.21
C ARG A 277 8.63 13.20 -12.13
N PHE A 278 7.45 12.58 -12.15
CA PHE A 278 7.21 11.45 -13.03
C PHE A 278 5.82 11.52 -13.68
N GLU A 279 5.70 10.91 -14.84
CA GLU A 279 4.45 10.61 -15.52
C GLU A 279 4.28 9.09 -15.58
N VAL A 280 3.07 8.61 -15.33
CA VAL A 280 2.72 7.19 -15.37
C VAL A 280 1.84 6.93 -16.58
N ASP A 281 2.36 6.13 -17.50
CA ASP A 281 1.64 5.72 -18.69
C ASP A 281 1.04 4.32 -18.56
N PHE A 282 -0.27 4.21 -18.83
CA PHE A 282 -0.96 2.93 -18.86
C PHE A 282 -1.07 2.37 -20.29
N TYR A 283 -0.55 1.17 -20.49
CA TYR A 283 -0.66 0.43 -21.75
C TYR A 283 -1.84 -0.56 -21.74
N PRO A 284 -2.41 -0.89 -22.91
CA PRO A 284 -3.55 -1.81 -23.00
C PRO A 284 -3.24 -3.17 -22.37
N PRO A 285 -4.22 -3.80 -21.70
CA PRO A 285 -4.07 -5.16 -21.19
C PRO A 285 -3.63 -6.13 -22.30
N GLY A 286 -2.59 -6.91 -22.03
CA GLY A 286 -1.97 -7.83 -23.00
C GLY A 286 -0.76 -7.26 -23.74
N THR A 287 -0.44 -5.97 -23.56
CA THR A 287 0.86 -5.43 -23.94
C THR A 287 1.95 -6.15 -23.14
N ASN A 288 2.92 -6.74 -23.83
CA ASN A 288 4.01 -7.50 -23.21
C ASN A 288 5.37 -6.89 -23.54
N PHE A 289 6.45 -7.42 -22.96
CA PHE A 289 7.80 -6.91 -23.17
C PHE A 289 8.27 -6.96 -24.63
N VAL A 290 7.81 -7.94 -25.41
CA VAL A 290 8.12 -8.03 -26.85
C VAL A 290 7.46 -6.89 -27.62
N ASP A 291 6.24 -6.49 -27.23
CA ASP A 291 5.59 -5.34 -27.86
C ASP A 291 6.37 -4.03 -27.64
N LEU A 292 7.11 -3.91 -26.52
CA LEU A 292 7.94 -2.73 -26.22
C LEU A 292 9.08 -2.59 -27.22
N SER A 293 9.82 -3.68 -27.47
CA SER A 293 10.96 -3.69 -28.40
C SER A 293 10.58 -3.78 -29.88
N THR A 294 9.31 -4.09 -30.19
CA THR A 294 8.83 -4.22 -31.57
C THR A 294 7.82 -3.12 -31.93
N ARG A 295 6.53 -3.34 -31.66
CA ARG A 295 5.42 -2.45 -32.05
C ARG A 295 5.55 -1.04 -31.47
N LEU A 296 6.07 -0.92 -30.25
CA LEU A 296 6.16 0.33 -29.51
C LEU A 296 7.58 0.92 -29.52
N ARG A 297 8.53 0.31 -30.25
CA ARG A 297 9.94 0.72 -30.28
C ARG A 297 10.12 2.20 -30.63
N SER A 298 9.32 2.71 -31.56
CA SER A 298 9.36 4.11 -31.99
C SER A 298 9.01 5.12 -30.89
N ARG A 299 8.46 4.66 -29.75
CA ARG A 299 8.15 5.49 -28.58
C ARG A 299 9.29 5.61 -27.58
N PHE A 300 10.37 4.87 -27.77
CA PHE A 300 11.53 4.82 -26.86
C PHE A 300 12.81 5.25 -27.58
N VAL A 301 12.68 6.16 -28.55
CA VAL A 301 13.80 6.63 -29.37
C VAL A 301 14.62 7.66 -28.62
N GLU A 302 13.94 8.63 -27.99
CA GLU A 302 14.57 9.65 -27.18
C GLU A 302 15.03 9.05 -25.84
N GLU A 303 16.19 9.49 -25.35
CA GLU A 303 16.73 8.99 -24.07
C GLU A 303 15.79 9.27 -22.89
N GLU A 304 15.03 10.35 -22.94
CA GLU A 304 14.05 10.72 -21.91
C GLU A 304 12.87 9.75 -21.82
N ASP A 305 12.52 9.10 -22.94
CA ASP A 305 11.42 8.14 -23.02
C ASP A 305 11.85 6.71 -22.66
N LYS A 306 13.16 6.44 -22.60
CA LYS A 306 13.69 5.11 -22.31
C LYS A 306 13.47 4.71 -20.85
N ALA A 307 13.23 3.42 -20.64
CA ALA A 307 13.02 2.89 -19.30
C ALA A 307 14.33 2.83 -18.51
N SER A 308 14.40 3.54 -17.39
CA SER A 308 15.49 3.44 -16.41
C SER A 308 15.24 2.38 -15.33
N ILE A 309 13.97 1.97 -15.15
CA ILE A 309 13.59 0.90 -14.24
C ILE A 309 12.52 0.04 -14.91
N ILE A 310 12.73 -1.27 -14.92
CA ILE A 310 11.71 -2.26 -15.26
C ILE A 310 11.29 -2.96 -13.98
N TYR A 311 10.02 -2.86 -13.63
CA TYR A 311 9.44 -3.59 -12.51
C TYR A 311 8.58 -4.74 -13.00
N VAL A 312 8.85 -5.96 -12.52
CA VAL A 312 8.13 -7.17 -12.90
C VAL A 312 7.48 -7.78 -11.67
N GLY A 313 6.15 -7.73 -11.64
CA GLY A 313 5.38 -8.38 -10.58
C GLY A 313 5.54 -9.89 -10.58
N CYS A 314 5.30 -10.54 -9.44
CA CYS A 314 5.71 -11.93 -9.24
C CYS A 314 4.98 -12.90 -10.19
N SER A 315 3.73 -12.58 -10.55
CA SER A 315 2.90 -13.31 -11.51
C SER A 315 3.28 -13.08 -12.98
N SER A 316 4.15 -12.11 -13.25
CA SER A 316 4.46 -11.64 -14.60
C SER A 316 5.84 -12.10 -15.10
N LEU A 317 6.56 -12.91 -14.33
CA LEU A 317 7.87 -13.44 -14.75
C LEU A 317 7.78 -14.18 -16.09
N GLY A 318 6.73 -14.96 -16.31
CA GLY A 318 6.51 -15.66 -17.59
C GLY A 318 6.25 -14.74 -18.80
N LEU A 319 5.97 -13.45 -18.58
CA LEU A 319 5.94 -12.45 -19.65
C LEU A 319 7.36 -11.97 -19.99
N LEU A 320 8.22 -11.85 -18.98
CA LEU A 320 9.63 -11.49 -19.14
C LEU A 320 10.41 -12.60 -19.86
N ASP A 321 10.08 -13.87 -19.59
CA ASP A 321 10.68 -15.04 -20.25
C ASP A 321 10.55 -15.02 -21.79
N LYS A 322 9.59 -14.25 -22.32
CA LYS A 322 9.36 -14.10 -23.77
C LYS A 322 10.14 -12.94 -24.39
N ALA A 323 10.71 -12.07 -23.57
CA ALA A 323 11.48 -10.93 -24.04
C ALA A 323 12.78 -11.39 -24.72
N SER A 324 13.27 -10.59 -25.66
CA SER A 324 14.57 -10.77 -26.29
C SER A 324 15.55 -9.71 -25.79
N LYS A 325 16.83 -9.83 -26.16
CA LYS A 325 17.84 -8.80 -25.88
C LYS A 325 17.51 -7.43 -26.51
N GLU A 326 16.59 -7.38 -27.48
CA GLU A 326 16.08 -6.13 -28.06
C GLU A 326 15.34 -5.27 -27.03
N LEU A 327 14.90 -5.85 -25.90
CA LEU A 327 14.35 -5.08 -24.79
C LEU A 327 15.36 -4.03 -24.27
N LEU A 328 16.66 -4.28 -24.38
CA LEU A 328 17.68 -3.31 -23.98
C LEU A 328 17.71 -2.07 -24.87
N GLU A 329 17.15 -2.12 -26.09
CA GLU A 329 17.11 -0.97 -26.99
C GLU A 329 16.13 0.11 -26.53
N VAL A 330 15.13 -0.27 -25.72
CA VAL A 330 14.13 0.64 -25.15
C VAL A 330 14.44 1.04 -23.70
N CYS A 331 15.64 0.72 -23.23
CA CYS A 331 16.11 0.97 -21.88
C CYS A 331 17.30 1.94 -21.88
N THR A 332 17.45 2.72 -20.80
CA THR A 332 18.68 3.51 -20.58
C THR A 332 19.87 2.57 -20.31
N ASP A 333 21.09 3.06 -20.48
CA ASP A 333 22.30 2.26 -20.26
C ASP A 333 22.45 1.79 -18.80
N ASP A 334 21.89 2.53 -17.84
CA ASP A 334 21.91 2.23 -16.40
C ASP A 334 20.59 1.57 -15.91
N CYS A 335 19.77 1.09 -16.83
CA CYS A 335 18.45 0.56 -16.53
C CYS A 335 18.48 -0.61 -15.53
N ARG A 336 17.57 -0.58 -14.55
CA ARG A 336 17.48 -1.56 -13.47
C ARG A 336 16.25 -2.45 -13.62
N LEU A 337 16.47 -3.75 -13.61
CA LEU A 337 15.39 -4.74 -13.54
C LEU A 337 15.09 -5.09 -12.07
N ILE A 338 13.82 -5.02 -11.67
CA ILE A 338 13.33 -5.40 -10.35
C ILE A 338 12.29 -6.50 -10.55
N ILE A 339 12.51 -7.66 -9.94
CA ILE A 339 11.58 -8.80 -10.03
C ILE A 339 11.04 -9.06 -8.62
N GLU A 340 9.71 -9.01 -8.47
CA GLU A 340 9.08 -9.28 -7.18
C GLU A 340 9.40 -10.69 -6.66
N SER A 341 9.70 -10.76 -5.37
CA SER A 341 9.95 -12.02 -4.70
C SER A 341 8.65 -12.79 -4.44
N ILE A 342 8.72 -14.11 -4.54
CA ILE A 342 7.66 -15.00 -4.05
C ILE A 342 7.95 -15.59 -2.66
N LEU A 343 9.04 -15.14 -2.00
CA LEU A 343 9.52 -15.71 -0.74
C LEU A 343 8.41 -15.81 0.31
N TYR A 344 7.59 -14.77 0.44
CA TYR A 344 6.56 -14.71 1.46
C TYR A 344 5.18 -15.21 1.01
N ILE A 345 5.02 -15.69 -0.22
CA ILE A 345 3.72 -16.21 -0.70
C ILE A 345 3.41 -17.55 -0.03
N ILE A 346 2.36 -17.58 0.78
CA ILE A 346 1.97 -18.77 1.54
C ILE A 346 1.39 -19.83 0.60
N GLY A 347 1.74 -21.09 0.85
CA GLY A 347 1.36 -22.23 0.00
C GLY A 347 2.41 -22.62 -1.04
N MET A 348 3.43 -21.79 -1.27
CA MET A 348 4.56 -22.13 -2.13
C MET A 348 5.55 -23.04 -1.37
N LYS A 349 5.93 -24.17 -1.99
CA LYS A 349 6.97 -25.05 -1.43
C LYS A 349 8.33 -24.41 -1.60
N GLU A 350 9.27 -24.75 -0.72
CA GLU A 350 10.63 -24.22 -0.77
C GLU A 350 11.34 -24.53 -2.11
N GLY A 351 11.09 -25.71 -2.69
CA GLY A 351 11.58 -26.08 -4.01
C GLY A 351 11.05 -25.18 -5.14
N ASP A 352 9.77 -24.80 -5.07
CA ASP A 352 9.14 -23.90 -6.05
C ASP A 352 9.70 -22.48 -5.92
N ILE A 353 9.96 -22.03 -4.69
CA ILE A 353 10.61 -20.74 -4.41
C ILE A 353 12.02 -20.71 -5.02
N ARG A 354 12.84 -21.73 -4.75
CA ARG A 354 14.18 -21.84 -5.36
C ARG A 354 14.12 -21.91 -6.88
N GLY A 355 13.17 -22.66 -7.43
CA GLY A 355 12.97 -22.78 -8.87
C GLY A 355 12.58 -21.45 -9.52
N TYR A 356 11.75 -20.65 -8.86
CA TYR A 356 11.38 -19.31 -9.31
C TYR A 356 12.58 -18.37 -9.31
N VAL A 357 13.36 -18.32 -8.22
CA VAL A 357 14.56 -17.48 -8.12
C VAL A 357 15.55 -17.84 -9.21
N LYS A 358 15.84 -19.13 -9.38
CA LYS A 358 16.73 -19.62 -10.45
C LYS A 358 16.24 -19.19 -11.84
N ARG A 359 14.94 -19.33 -12.13
CA ARG A 359 14.37 -18.91 -13.41
C ARG A 359 14.50 -17.40 -13.61
N ALA A 360 14.20 -16.60 -12.59
CA ALA A 360 14.36 -15.15 -12.65
C ALA A 360 15.82 -14.75 -12.94
N GLU A 361 16.77 -15.43 -12.31
CA GLU A 361 18.21 -15.24 -12.54
C GLU A 361 18.63 -15.57 -13.98
N GLU A 362 18.20 -16.73 -14.49
CA GLU A 362 18.46 -17.20 -15.85
C GLU A 362 17.85 -16.26 -16.89
N THR A 363 16.57 -15.88 -16.71
CA THR A 363 15.85 -14.98 -17.63
C THR A 363 16.53 -13.61 -17.69
N ALA A 364 16.84 -12.99 -16.55
CA ALA A 364 17.54 -11.71 -16.52
C ALA A 364 18.93 -11.83 -17.18
N THR A 365 19.72 -12.85 -16.83
CA THR A 365 21.04 -13.06 -17.44
C THR A 365 20.94 -13.20 -18.96
N SER A 366 19.93 -13.91 -19.45
CA SER A 366 19.70 -14.10 -20.90
C SER A 366 19.40 -12.78 -21.63
N LEU A 367 18.75 -11.83 -20.95
CA LEU A 367 18.42 -10.51 -21.45
C LEU A 367 19.60 -9.54 -21.42
N GLY A 368 20.75 -9.92 -20.86
CA GLY A 368 21.95 -9.09 -20.75
C GLY A 368 22.06 -8.32 -19.44
N PHE A 369 21.21 -8.65 -18.47
CA PHE A 369 21.18 -8.05 -17.15
C PHE A 369 22.12 -8.80 -16.18
N ARG A 370 23.00 -8.09 -15.47
CA ARG A 370 23.84 -8.69 -14.40
C ARG A 370 23.00 -9.01 -13.15
N VAL A 371 23.36 -10.03 -12.40
CA VAL A 371 22.59 -10.39 -11.19
C VAL A 371 23.32 -9.87 -9.97
N ARG A 372 22.67 -9.08 -9.12
CA ARG A 372 23.12 -8.81 -7.75
C ARG A 372 21.97 -9.03 -6.79
N LEU A 373 22.07 -10.01 -5.89
CA LEU A 373 21.11 -10.16 -4.80
C LEU A 373 21.27 -9.00 -3.81
N THR A 374 20.20 -8.22 -3.61
CA THR A 374 20.14 -7.25 -2.51
C THR A 374 18.96 -7.60 -1.61
N PHE A 375 19.23 -7.75 -0.30
CA PHE A 375 18.21 -8.02 0.72
C PHE A 375 17.45 -6.73 1.05
N LEU A 376 16.45 -6.36 0.24
CA LEU A 376 15.52 -5.29 0.60
C LEU A 376 14.12 -5.62 0.10
N LEU A 377 13.40 -6.47 0.84
CA LEU A 377 11.93 -6.71 0.82
C LEU A 377 11.24 -7.07 -0.51
N ILE A 378 11.95 -6.98 -1.62
CA ILE A 378 11.62 -7.30 -3.01
C ILE A 378 12.97 -7.72 -3.59
N ILE A 379 13.04 -8.82 -4.33
CA ILE A 379 14.32 -9.28 -4.92
C ILE A 379 14.76 -8.23 -5.93
N LEU A 380 15.66 -7.34 -5.48
CA LEU A 380 16.42 -6.47 -6.35
C LEU A 380 17.47 -7.35 -6.99
N GLN A 381 17.22 -7.73 -8.24
CA GLN A 381 18.26 -8.23 -9.10
C GLN A 381 18.82 -7.03 -9.85
N TYR A 382 19.72 -6.28 -9.21
CA TYR A 382 20.35 -5.16 -9.91
C TYR A 382 21.15 -5.70 -11.07
N ALA A 383 20.67 -5.32 -12.23
CA ALA A 383 21.33 -5.56 -13.46
C ALA A 383 21.83 -4.28 -14.03
N TYR A 384 23.13 -4.14 -13.97
CA TYR A 384 23.85 -3.12 -14.70
C TYR A 384 24.24 -3.73 -16.05
N ARG A 385 24.12 -2.94 -17.11
CA ARG A 385 24.78 -3.23 -18.38
C ARG A 385 26.29 -3.32 -18.17
#